data_AF-A0AAW7U1X3-F1
#
_entry.id   AF-A0AAW7U1X3-F1
#
_cell.length_a   1.000
_cell.length_b   1.000
_cell.length_c   1.000
_cell.angle_alpha   90.00
_cell.angle_beta   90.00
_cell.angle_gamma   90.00
#
_symmetry.space_group_name_H-M   'P 1'
#
loop_
_entity.id
_entity.type
_entity.pdbx_description
1 polymer ?
#
loop_
_entity_poly.entity_id
_entity_poly.type
_entity_poly.pdbx_seq_one_letter_code
_entity_poly.pdbx_strand_id
1 'polypeptide(L)'
;MNDDESRRSKILRFIAQHPVAAQAIGLEGGDSTNLTSNAARFAKNTGLNDTANGKGKGTQVNAVRNALWQAAITSRFGSEIAEKAGNASEHNSFIREGKTEYFSRSAADLAVDLRNNRLGRQLGASNPNMEMKALSQIVLEHFYKDGLWTAKPVTEKGRRYWRISLTKISRADYQTALNNLKPLNNNGFTEEEQIQHDAQKTNEIKQTIKAINSVQ
;
A
#
# COMPACT_ATOMS: atom_id res chain seq x y z
N MET A 1 -19.25 -0.92 20.42
CA MET A 1 -17.95 -0.58 21.03
C MET A 1 -17.17 0.16 19.96
N ASN A 2 -16.79 1.43 20.20
CA ASN A 2 -16.24 2.36 19.22
C ASN A 2 -14.87 1.89 18.67
N ASP A 3 -14.84 1.22 17.52
CA ASP A 3 -13.58 0.83 16.87
C ASP A 3 -12.78 2.02 16.32
N ASP A 4 -13.44 3.16 16.06
CA ASP A 4 -12.81 4.35 15.45
C ASP A 4 -11.95 5.14 16.44
N GLU A 5 -12.19 4.99 17.75
CA GLU A 5 -11.47 5.62 18.85
C GLU A 5 -10.09 4.96 19.09
N SER A 6 -9.90 3.70 18.66
CA SER A 6 -8.65 2.92 18.80
C SER A 6 -7.63 3.25 17.71
N ARG A 7 -8.04 3.32 16.44
CA ARG A 7 -7.11 3.54 15.31
C ARG A 7 -6.51 4.94 15.30
N ARG A 8 -7.34 5.97 15.52
CA ARG A 8 -6.88 7.37 15.58
C ARG A 8 -5.85 7.58 16.68
N SER A 9 -6.07 6.98 17.85
CA SER A 9 -5.11 7.03 18.97
C SER A 9 -3.76 6.40 18.62
N LYS A 10 -3.76 5.24 17.93
CA LYS A 10 -2.50 4.60 17.47
C LYS A 10 -1.75 5.47 16.48
N ILE A 11 -2.45 6.07 15.51
CA ILE A 11 -1.86 6.97 14.52
C ILE A 11 -1.24 8.20 15.20
N LEU A 12 -1.97 8.85 16.11
CA LEU A 12 -1.46 10.01 16.87
C LEU A 12 -0.24 9.64 17.70
N ARG A 13 -0.25 8.48 18.36
CA ARG A 13 0.90 7.98 19.12
C ARG A 13 2.10 7.72 18.21
N PHE A 14 1.89 7.11 17.05
CA PHE A 14 2.96 6.88 16.08
C PHE A 14 3.55 8.20 15.59
N ILE A 15 2.72 9.20 15.27
CA ILE A 15 3.17 10.53 14.85
C ILE A 15 4.02 11.18 15.94
N ALA A 16 3.56 11.17 17.19
CA ALA A 16 4.28 11.76 18.31
C ALA A 16 5.64 11.09 18.58
N GLN A 17 5.72 9.77 18.41
CA GLN A 17 6.94 9.01 18.66
C GLN A 17 7.91 8.98 17.47
N HIS A 18 7.40 9.14 16.25
CA HIS A 18 8.15 8.96 15.00
C HIS A 18 7.82 10.03 13.95
N PRO A 19 7.99 11.34 14.25
CA PRO A 19 7.49 12.43 13.40
C PRO A 19 8.10 12.44 11.99
N VAL A 20 9.42 12.18 11.86
CA VAL A 20 10.10 12.13 10.55
C VAL A 20 9.58 10.97 9.70
N ALA A 21 9.42 9.79 10.30
CA ALA A 21 8.86 8.64 9.60
C ALA A 21 7.39 8.89 9.23
N ALA A 22 6.60 9.45 10.14
CA ALA A 22 5.20 9.79 9.88
C ALA A 22 5.04 10.79 8.73
N GLN A 23 5.90 11.80 8.64
CA GLN A 23 5.90 12.75 7.51
C GLN A 23 6.22 12.06 6.18
N ALA A 24 7.23 11.20 6.16
CA ALA A 24 7.63 10.47 4.95
C ALA A 24 6.59 9.42 4.52
N ILE A 25 5.96 8.74 5.48
CA ILE A 25 4.89 7.78 5.25
C ILE A 25 3.67 8.50 4.70
N GLY A 26 3.24 9.59 5.35
CA GLY A 26 2.11 10.41 4.96
C GLY A 26 0.77 9.67 4.89
N LEU A 27 -0.28 10.43 4.61
CA LEU A 27 -1.61 9.90 4.32
C LEU A 27 -1.81 9.84 2.80
N GLU A 28 -2.69 8.96 2.36
CA GLU A 28 -3.07 8.92 0.95
C GLU A 28 -3.71 10.25 0.54
N GLY A 29 -3.13 10.87 -0.49
CA GLY A 29 -3.62 12.08 -1.15
C GLY A 29 -3.24 12.01 -2.61
N GLY A 30 -4.18 12.36 -3.50
CA GLY A 30 -4.11 12.10 -4.95
C GLY A 30 -2.76 12.48 -5.58
N ASP A 31 -2.21 13.62 -5.14
CA ASP A 31 -0.99 14.20 -5.73
C ASP A 31 0.19 14.20 -4.74
N SER A 32 0.11 13.51 -3.60
CA SER A 32 1.23 13.49 -2.65
C SER A 32 2.35 12.53 -3.08
N THR A 33 3.61 12.91 -2.82
CA THR A 33 4.81 12.09 -3.07
C THR A 33 5.28 11.30 -1.84
N ASN A 34 4.41 11.15 -0.83
CA ASN A 34 4.69 10.32 0.35
C ASN A 34 4.63 8.82 0.03
N LEU A 35 5.19 7.98 0.90
CA LEU A 35 5.29 6.53 0.65
C LEU A 35 3.92 5.86 0.49
N THR A 36 2.88 6.31 1.20
CA THR A 36 1.51 5.79 1.07
C THR A 36 0.94 6.06 -0.32
N SER A 37 0.97 7.31 -0.78
CA SER A 37 0.48 7.69 -2.12
C SER A 37 1.30 7.05 -3.24
N ASN A 38 2.62 6.98 -3.11
CA ASN A 38 3.47 6.36 -4.12
C ASN A 38 3.15 4.85 -4.24
N ALA A 39 2.99 4.13 -3.13
CA ALA A 39 2.66 2.71 -3.15
C ALA A 39 1.29 2.45 -3.81
N ALA A 40 0.29 3.29 -3.55
CA ALA A 40 -1.01 3.23 -4.20
C ALA A 40 -0.91 3.46 -5.72
N ARG A 41 -0.12 4.47 -6.14
CA ARG A 41 0.10 4.78 -7.56
C ARG A 41 0.81 3.64 -8.30
N PHE A 42 1.90 3.12 -7.75
CA PHE A 42 2.59 1.95 -8.33
C PHE A 42 1.65 0.75 -8.44
N ALA A 43 0.93 0.42 -7.37
CA ALA A 43 0.00 -0.70 -7.37
C ALA A 43 -1.09 -0.56 -8.43
N LYS A 44 -1.69 0.62 -8.56
CA LYS A 44 -2.71 0.92 -9.58
C LYS A 44 -2.14 0.79 -10.99
N ASN A 45 -0.94 1.31 -11.22
CA ASN A 45 -0.29 1.27 -12.54
C ASN A 45 0.21 -0.13 -12.94
N THR A 46 0.16 -1.14 -12.06
CA THR A 46 0.48 -2.52 -12.47
C THR A 46 -0.49 -3.07 -13.53
N GLY A 47 -1.73 -2.57 -13.60
CA GLY A 47 -2.77 -3.13 -14.46
C GLY A 47 -3.31 -4.50 -14.00
N LEU A 48 -2.95 -4.92 -12.78
CA LEU A 48 -3.46 -6.16 -12.18
C LEU A 48 -4.95 -6.05 -11.80
N ASN A 49 -5.57 -7.19 -11.50
CA ASN A 49 -6.98 -7.22 -11.17
C ASN A 49 -7.27 -6.51 -9.84
N ASP A 50 -8.08 -5.45 -9.89
CA ASP A 50 -8.62 -4.76 -8.72
C ASP A 50 -10.13 -4.94 -8.54
N THR A 51 -10.82 -5.70 -9.38
CA THR A 51 -12.29 -5.77 -9.41
C THR A 51 -12.86 -7.10 -8.91
N ALA A 52 -12.04 -8.16 -8.79
CA ALA A 52 -12.46 -9.53 -8.47
C ALA A 52 -13.38 -9.65 -7.24
N ASN A 53 -13.29 -8.70 -6.31
CA ASN A 53 -14.02 -8.73 -5.04
C ASN A 53 -14.98 -7.55 -4.85
N GLY A 54 -15.15 -6.66 -5.82
CA GLY A 54 -15.92 -5.41 -5.70
C GLY A 54 -15.07 -4.21 -5.28
N LYS A 55 -13.97 -3.98 -6.02
CA LYS A 55 -12.94 -2.91 -5.89
C LYS A 55 -12.10 -2.94 -4.61
N GLY A 56 -10.77 -2.94 -4.74
CA GLY A 56 -9.79 -2.78 -3.65
C GLY A 56 -9.62 -4.01 -2.75
N LYS A 57 -10.63 -4.41 -1.98
CA LYS A 57 -10.40 -5.34 -0.87
C LYS A 57 -10.01 -6.75 -1.32
N GLY A 58 -8.87 -7.25 -0.82
CA GLY A 58 -8.33 -8.58 -1.08
C GLY A 58 -7.92 -8.84 -2.54
N THR A 59 -7.73 -7.79 -3.34
CA THR A 59 -7.39 -7.89 -4.77
C THR A 59 -5.89 -8.00 -5.00
N GLN A 60 -5.48 -8.22 -6.25
CA GLN A 60 -4.06 -8.28 -6.61
C GLN A 60 -3.39 -6.91 -6.46
N VAL A 61 -4.08 -5.84 -6.87
CA VAL A 61 -3.60 -4.45 -6.70
C VAL A 61 -3.40 -4.12 -5.22
N ASN A 62 -4.36 -4.47 -4.36
CA ASN A 62 -4.26 -4.24 -2.92
C ASN A 62 -3.15 -5.05 -2.25
N ALA A 63 -2.90 -6.27 -2.74
CA ALA A 63 -1.79 -7.09 -2.29
C ALA A 63 -0.44 -6.44 -2.59
N VAL A 64 -0.26 -5.96 -3.84
CA VAL A 64 0.95 -5.22 -4.23
C VAL A 64 1.09 -3.92 -3.42
N ARG A 65 0.00 -3.16 -3.24
CA ARG A 65 0.03 -1.89 -2.48
C ARG A 65 0.59 -2.09 -1.07
N ASN A 66 0.01 -3.04 -0.31
CA ASN A 66 0.41 -3.28 1.07
C ASN A 66 1.84 -3.84 1.20
N ALA A 67 2.20 -4.80 0.33
CA ALA A 67 3.57 -5.33 0.31
C ALA A 67 4.60 -4.25 -0.04
N LEU A 68 4.33 -3.43 -1.06
CA LEU A 68 5.23 -2.35 -1.48
C LEU A 68 5.33 -1.24 -0.43
N TRP A 69 4.22 -0.84 0.17
CA TRP A 69 4.19 0.17 1.22
C TRP A 69 5.08 -0.23 2.39
N GLN A 70 4.94 -1.46 2.90
CA GLN A 70 5.77 -1.96 4.00
C GLN A 70 7.22 -2.22 3.60
N ALA A 71 7.48 -2.66 2.36
CA ALA A 71 8.84 -2.80 1.85
C ALA A 71 9.55 -1.44 1.81
N ALA A 72 8.88 -0.39 1.34
CA ALA A 72 9.48 0.95 1.26
C ALA A 72 9.72 1.57 2.63
N ILE A 73 8.79 1.41 3.58
CA ILE A 73 9.01 1.90 4.96
C ILE A 73 10.17 1.13 5.60
N THR A 74 10.24 -0.18 5.41
CA THR A 74 11.31 -1.00 5.98
C THR A 74 12.67 -0.68 5.37
N SER A 75 12.74 -0.56 4.05
CA SER A 75 13.94 -0.17 3.31
C SER A 75 14.51 1.16 3.83
N ARG A 76 13.63 2.12 4.16
CA ARG A 76 14.03 3.47 4.58
C ARG A 76 14.24 3.63 6.10
N PHE A 77 13.45 2.97 6.92
CA PHE A 77 13.37 3.22 8.37
C PHE A 77 13.55 1.96 9.24
N GLY A 78 13.77 0.80 8.61
CA GLY A 78 13.90 -0.48 9.29
C GLY A 78 12.56 -1.12 9.67
N SER A 79 12.63 -2.41 10.00
CA SER A 79 11.45 -3.27 10.22
C SER A 79 10.59 -2.84 11.40
N GLU A 80 11.22 -2.29 12.45
CA GLU A 80 10.51 -1.85 13.66
C GLU A 80 9.56 -0.68 13.36
N ILE A 81 10.03 0.34 12.63
CA ILE A 81 9.21 1.49 12.24
C ILE A 81 8.10 1.05 11.30
N ALA A 82 8.40 0.16 10.34
CA ALA A 82 7.40 -0.38 9.44
C ALA A 82 6.30 -1.16 10.16
N GLU A 83 6.66 -1.97 11.15
CA GLU A 83 5.70 -2.71 11.97
C GLU A 83 4.80 -1.76 12.78
N LYS A 84 5.39 -0.75 13.45
CA LYS A 84 4.61 0.26 14.20
C LYS A 84 3.66 1.03 13.29
N ALA A 85 4.12 1.44 12.11
CA ALA A 85 3.30 2.12 11.11
C ALA A 85 2.14 1.24 10.62
N GLY A 86 2.41 -0.02 10.27
CA GLY A 86 1.39 -0.98 9.84
C GLY A 86 0.36 -1.24 10.95
N ASN A 87 0.81 -1.47 12.18
CA ASN A 87 -0.06 -1.69 13.32
C ASN A 87 -0.94 -0.48 13.67
N ALA A 88 -0.45 0.74 13.40
CA ALA A 88 -1.22 1.97 13.59
C ALA A 88 -2.28 2.19 12.50
N SER A 89 -1.99 1.80 11.26
CA SER A 89 -2.93 1.92 10.13
C SER A 89 -4.11 0.94 10.21
N GLU A 90 -3.94 -0.18 10.92
CA GLU A 90 -4.95 -1.22 11.05
C GLU A 90 -5.78 -1.13 12.34
N HIS A 91 -7.07 -1.46 12.24
CA HIS A 91 -7.95 -1.50 13.41
C HIS A 91 -7.55 -2.66 14.37
N ASN A 92 -7.04 -3.77 13.84
CA ASN A 92 -6.47 -4.88 14.60
C ASN A 92 -5.19 -5.38 13.91
N SER A 93 -4.12 -5.60 14.68
CA SER A 93 -2.81 -6.05 14.18
C SER A 93 -2.53 -7.55 14.37
N PHE A 94 -3.44 -8.28 15.02
CA PHE A 94 -3.19 -9.69 15.34
C PHE A 94 -3.40 -10.61 14.13
N ILE A 95 -2.32 -11.24 13.67
CA ILE A 95 -2.36 -12.24 12.59
C ILE A 95 -2.71 -13.61 13.18
N ARG A 96 -3.79 -14.21 12.66
CA ARG A 96 -4.20 -15.58 13.00
C ARG A 96 -3.63 -16.55 11.97
N GLU A 97 -2.39 -17.03 12.16
CA GLU A 97 -1.62 -17.79 11.17
C GLU A 97 -2.39 -18.97 10.53
N GLY A 98 -3.18 -19.71 11.31
CA GLY A 98 -3.97 -20.85 10.81
C GLY A 98 -5.36 -20.52 10.26
N LYS A 99 -5.81 -19.26 10.32
CA LYS A 99 -7.16 -18.88 9.87
C LYS A 99 -7.14 -18.33 8.45
N THR A 100 -7.70 -19.09 7.52
CA THR A 100 -7.81 -18.71 6.10
C THR A 100 -9.26 -18.43 5.66
N GLU A 101 -10.25 -18.68 6.52
CA GLU A 101 -11.66 -18.52 6.19
C GLU A 101 -12.35 -17.48 7.09
N TYR A 102 -13.13 -16.60 6.47
CA TYR A 102 -13.74 -15.45 7.11
C TYR A 102 -15.15 -15.24 6.58
N PHE A 103 -16.13 -15.00 7.46
CA PHE A 103 -17.50 -14.68 7.03
C PHE A 103 -17.64 -13.29 6.41
N SER A 104 -16.71 -12.37 6.72
CA SER A 104 -16.75 -10.98 6.25
C SER A 104 -15.61 -10.70 5.26
N ARG A 105 -15.93 -9.99 4.18
CA ARG A 105 -14.96 -9.46 3.21
C ARG A 105 -13.91 -8.60 3.89
N SER A 106 -14.33 -7.69 4.78
CA SER A 106 -13.41 -6.79 5.49
C SER A 106 -12.47 -7.55 6.43
N ALA A 107 -12.94 -8.64 7.05
CA ALA A 107 -12.08 -9.46 7.92
C ALA A 107 -11.05 -10.27 7.11
N ALA A 108 -11.44 -10.78 5.93
CA ALA A 108 -10.51 -11.42 5.00
C ALA A 108 -9.48 -10.42 4.46
N ASP A 109 -9.92 -9.21 4.11
CA ASP A 109 -9.09 -8.12 3.63
C ASP A 109 -8.03 -7.70 4.65
N LEU A 110 -8.42 -7.42 5.90
CA LEU A 110 -7.47 -7.15 6.97
C LEU A 110 -6.45 -8.29 7.13
N ALA A 111 -6.92 -9.54 7.06
CA ALA A 111 -6.06 -10.71 7.19
C ALA A 111 -5.07 -10.86 6.02
N VAL A 112 -5.44 -10.40 4.82
CA VAL A 112 -4.57 -10.28 3.64
C VAL A 112 -3.55 -9.15 3.84
N ASP A 113 -4.02 -7.98 4.26
CA ASP A 113 -3.21 -6.77 4.42
C ASP A 113 -2.13 -6.96 5.46
N LEU A 114 -2.46 -7.51 6.64
CA LEU A 114 -1.47 -7.82 7.68
C LEU A 114 -0.38 -8.81 7.21
N ARG A 115 -0.74 -9.80 6.39
CA ARG A 115 0.21 -10.81 5.90
C ARG A 115 1.09 -10.25 4.79
N ASN A 116 0.52 -9.49 3.86
CA ASN A 116 1.30 -8.80 2.83
C ASN A 116 2.18 -7.70 3.45
N ASN A 117 1.73 -7.08 4.55
CA ASN A 117 2.55 -6.15 5.31
C ASN A 117 3.79 -6.84 5.88
N ARG A 118 3.64 -8.04 6.45
CA ARG A 118 4.77 -8.83 6.93
C ARG A 118 5.73 -9.22 5.80
N LEU A 119 5.21 -9.70 4.67
CA LEU A 119 6.04 -10.03 3.49
C LEU A 119 6.78 -8.79 2.99
N GLY A 120 6.10 -7.64 2.91
CA GLY A 120 6.70 -6.37 2.56
C GLY A 120 7.89 -6.01 3.45
N ARG A 121 7.76 -6.18 4.78
CA ARG A 121 8.89 -5.96 5.69
C ARG A 121 10.08 -6.86 5.40
N GLN A 122 9.84 -8.14 5.10
CA GLN A 122 10.93 -9.06 4.73
C GLN A 122 11.63 -8.61 3.45
N LEU A 123 10.87 -8.23 2.42
CA LEU A 123 11.43 -7.75 1.16
C LEU A 123 12.22 -6.45 1.33
N GLY A 124 11.69 -5.50 2.13
CA GLY A 124 12.37 -4.24 2.40
C GLY A 124 13.64 -4.38 3.24
N ALA A 125 13.65 -5.30 4.22
CA ALA A 125 14.82 -5.53 5.07
C ALA A 125 16.02 -6.08 4.27
N SER A 126 15.75 -6.88 3.24
CA SER A 126 16.77 -7.39 2.33
C SER A 126 17.25 -6.36 1.30
N ASN A 127 16.61 -5.18 1.22
CA ASN A 127 16.87 -4.15 0.22
C ASN A 127 16.90 -2.74 0.85
N PRO A 128 17.87 -2.45 1.73
CA PRO A 128 17.94 -1.17 2.44
C PRO A 128 18.22 0.01 1.50
N ASN A 129 17.63 1.17 1.79
CA ASN A 129 17.74 2.42 1.03
C ASN A 129 17.39 2.31 -0.47
N MET A 130 16.59 1.30 -0.83
CA MET A 130 16.16 1.09 -2.21
C MET A 130 14.99 1.99 -2.59
N GLU A 131 15.06 2.54 -3.81
CA GLU A 131 14.00 3.33 -4.43
C GLU A 131 12.71 2.53 -4.62
N MET A 132 11.56 3.20 -4.48
CA MET A 132 10.27 2.52 -4.52
C MET A 132 9.99 1.84 -5.87
N LYS A 133 10.45 2.40 -6.99
CA LYS A 133 10.33 1.74 -8.31
C LYS A 133 11.03 0.38 -8.33
N ALA A 134 12.26 0.30 -7.81
CA ALA A 134 12.99 -0.97 -7.73
C ALA A 134 12.32 -1.95 -6.76
N LEU A 135 11.87 -1.46 -5.59
CA LEU A 135 11.09 -2.29 -4.66
C LEU A 135 9.80 -2.83 -5.28
N SER A 136 9.12 -2.05 -6.12
CA SER A 136 7.90 -2.50 -6.80
C SER A 136 8.17 -3.67 -7.76
N GLN A 137 9.33 -3.66 -8.43
CA GLN A 137 9.75 -4.75 -9.30
C GLN A 137 10.06 -6.02 -8.50
N ILE A 138 10.71 -5.88 -7.34
CA ILE A 138 10.97 -6.98 -6.40
C ILE A 138 9.66 -7.57 -5.87
N VAL A 139 8.70 -6.73 -5.48
CA VAL A 139 7.37 -7.17 -5.02
C VAL A 139 6.63 -7.92 -6.14
N LEU A 140 6.68 -7.43 -7.38
CA LEU A 140 6.06 -8.10 -8.53
C LEU A 140 6.74 -9.44 -8.84
N GLU A 141 8.08 -9.51 -8.74
CA GLU A 141 8.81 -10.76 -8.92
C GLU A 141 8.42 -11.78 -7.85
N HIS A 142 8.31 -11.36 -6.58
CA HIS A 142 7.83 -12.22 -5.50
C HIS A 142 6.39 -12.67 -5.74
N PHE A 143 5.51 -11.78 -6.21
CA PHE A 143 4.13 -12.15 -6.55
C PHE A 143 4.06 -13.19 -7.69
N TYR A 144 4.98 -13.12 -8.65
CA TYR A 144 5.08 -14.09 -9.73
C TYR A 144 5.66 -15.44 -9.26
N LYS A 145 6.77 -15.42 -8.50
CA LYS A 145 7.51 -16.64 -8.12
C LYS A 145 6.93 -17.36 -6.92
N ASP A 146 6.55 -16.63 -5.88
CA ASP A 146 6.22 -17.16 -4.56
C ASP A 146 4.75 -16.91 -4.19
N GLY A 147 4.24 -15.75 -4.61
CA GLY A 147 2.86 -15.33 -4.45
C GLY A 147 2.66 -14.27 -3.38
N LEU A 148 1.54 -13.55 -3.47
CA LEU A 148 1.04 -12.66 -2.42
C LEU A 148 -0.33 -13.12 -1.94
N TRP A 149 -0.70 -12.73 -0.73
CA TRP A 149 -2.00 -13.05 -0.17
C TRP A 149 -3.10 -12.26 -0.89
N THR A 150 -4.15 -12.97 -1.29
CA THR A 150 -5.39 -12.37 -1.82
C THR A 150 -6.59 -13.09 -1.22
N ALA A 151 -7.79 -12.52 -1.41
CA ALA A 151 -9.05 -13.11 -0.96
C ALA A 151 -9.96 -13.43 -2.15
N LYS A 152 -10.75 -14.49 -2.02
CA LYS A 152 -11.82 -14.82 -2.97
C LYS A 152 -13.11 -15.23 -2.23
N PRO A 153 -14.30 -14.90 -2.77
CA PRO A 153 -15.55 -15.44 -2.24
C PRO A 153 -15.63 -16.94 -2.57
N VAL A 154 -16.15 -17.72 -1.63
CA VAL A 154 -16.41 -19.15 -1.77
C VAL A 154 -17.85 -19.42 -1.35
N THR A 155 -18.54 -20.28 -2.09
CA THR A 155 -19.86 -20.79 -1.73
C THR A 155 -19.77 -22.31 -1.66
N GLU A 156 -19.91 -22.87 -0.46
CA GLU A 156 -19.91 -24.32 -0.23
C GLU A 156 -21.10 -24.66 0.67
N LYS A 157 -21.85 -25.73 0.33
CA LYS A 157 -23.01 -26.21 1.10
C LYS A 157 -24.01 -25.09 1.44
N GLY A 158 -24.27 -24.19 0.50
CA GLY A 158 -25.20 -23.06 0.66
C GLY A 158 -24.70 -21.91 1.54
N ARG A 159 -23.45 -21.95 2.04
CA ARG A 159 -22.86 -20.87 2.86
C ARG A 159 -21.81 -20.12 2.05
N ARG A 160 -21.94 -18.79 2.02
CA ARG A 160 -20.96 -17.88 1.44
C ARG A 160 -19.96 -17.42 2.51
N TYR A 161 -18.68 -17.52 2.21
CA TYR A 161 -17.60 -16.98 3.02
C TYR A 161 -16.45 -16.50 2.12
N TRP A 162 -15.40 -15.97 2.74
CA TRP A 162 -14.20 -15.48 2.09
C TRP A 162 -13.02 -16.34 2.47
N ARG A 163 -12.28 -16.82 1.47
CA ARG A 163 -11.06 -17.61 1.67
C ARG A 163 -9.86 -16.79 1.22
N ILE A 164 -8.86 -16.69 2.08
CA ILE A 164 -7.56 -16.08 1.75
C ILE A 164 -6.55 -17.17 1.40
N SER A 165 -5.65 -16.87 0.48
CA SER A 165 -4.58 -17.79 0.06
C SER A 165 -3.43 -17.02 -0.56
N LEU A 166 -2.22 -17.61 -0.56
CA LEU A 166 -1.15 -17.17 -1.45
C LEU A 166 -1.57 -17.47 -2.89
N THR A 167 -1.49 -16.44 -3.73
CA THR A 167 -1.80 -16.51 -5.16
C THR A 167 -0.62 -16.01 -5.96
N LYS A 168 -0.42 -16.56 -7.14
CA LYS A 168 0.59 -16.09 -8.08
C LYS A 168 -0.08 -15.41 -9.25
N ILE A 169 0.56 -14.37 -9.79
CA ILE A 169 0.18 -13.79 -11.08
C ILE A 169 0.78 -14.63 -12.21
N SER A 170 0.17 -14.59 -13.39
CA SER A 170 0.73 -15.29 -14.55
C SER A 170 2.02 -14.61 -15.02
N ARG A 171 2.83 -15.30 -15.82
CA ARG A 171 4.00 -14.70 -16.48
C ARG A 171 3.60 -13.51 -17.36
N ALA A 172 2.44 -13.59 -18.03
CA ALA A 172 1.92 -12.53 -18.88
C ALA A 172 1.53 -11.29 -18.06
N ASP A 173 0.83 -11.49 -16.93
CA ASP A 173 0.47 -10.40 -16.02
C ASP A 173 1.71 -9.75 -15.41
N TYR A 174 2.70 -10.55 -15.00
CA TYR A 174 3.98 -10.06 -14.50
C TYR A 174 4.70 -9.19 -15.53
N GLN A 175 4.80 -9.66 -16.77
CA GLN A 175 5.46 -8.90 -17.84
C GLN A 175 4.70 -7.62 -18.20
N THR A 176 3.37 -7.68 -18.22
CA THR A 176 2.50 -6.51 -18.42
C THR A 176 2.71 -5.49 -17.30
N ALA A 177 2.69 -5.92 -16.05
CA ALA A 177 2.92 -5.05 -14.91
C ALA A 177 4.29 -4.37 -15.00
N LEU A 178 5.37 -5.13 -15.28
CA LEU A 178 6.70 -4.55 -15.47
C LEU A 178 6.73 -3.51 -16.60
N ASN A 179 6.06 -3.79 -17.72
CA ASN A 179 5.99 -2.83 -18.84
C ASN A 179 5.26 -1.55 -18.44
N ASN A 180 4.18 -1.64 -17.68
CA ASN A 180 3.45 -0.48 -17.19
C ASN A 180 4.26 0.35 -16.18
N LEU A 181 5.16 -0.28 -15.41
CA LEU A 181 6.02 0.44 -14.46
C LEU A 181 7.26 1.09 -15.11
N LYS A 182 7.67 0.66 -16.31
CA LYS A 182 8.84 1.22 -17.02
C LYS A 182 8.83 2.75 -17.16
N PRO A 183 7.74 3.40 -17.65
CA PRO A 183 7.72 4.85 -17.84
C PRO A 183 7.64 5.66 -16.54
N LEU A 184 7.39 5.01 -15.39
CA LEU A 184 7.18 5.72 -14.14
C LEU A 184 8.49 6.16 -13.49
N ASN A 185 8.50 7.29 -12.81
CA ASN A 185 9.59 7.72 -11.93
C ASN A 185 9.48 7.07 -10.53
N ASN A 186 10.38 7.41 -9.60
CA ASN A 186 10.40 6.81 -8.26
C ASN A 186 9.19 7.16 -7.37
N ASN A 187 8.38 8.14 -7.77
CA ASN A 187 7.12 8.46 -7.11
C ASN A 187 5.93 7.71 -7.74
N GLY A 188 6.12 7.05 -8.88
CA GLY A 188 5.05 6.35 -9.59
C GLY A 188 4.29 7.23 -10.59
N PHE A 189 4.86 8.37 -11.00
CA PHE A 189 4.32 9.23 -12.06
C PHE A 189 4.99 8.93 -13.41
N THR A 190 4.24 9.01 -14.51
CA THR A 190 4.84 9.25 -15.83
C THR A 190 5.47 10.65 -15.89
N GLU A 191 6.24 10.93 -16.94
CA GLU A 191 6.79 12.28 -17.17
C GLU A 191 5.68 13.33 -17.28
N GLU A 192 4.62 13.04 -18.02
CA GLU A 192 3.47 13.94 -18.19
C GLU A 192 2.74 14.19 -16.86
N GLU A 193 2.51 13.15 -16.06
CA GLU A 193 1.90 13.28 -14.74
C GLU A 193 2.79 14.09 -13.77
N GLN A 194 4.11 13.91 -13.86
CA GLN A 194 5.08 14.67 -13.04
C GLN A 194 5.04 16.17 -13.40
N ILE A 195 5.00 16.51 -14.69
CA ILE A 195 4.86 17.90 -15.14
C ILE A 195 3.56 18.53 -14.61
N GLN A 196 2.45 17.80 -14.68
CA GLN A 196 1.16 18.28 -14.17
C GLN A 196 1.19 18.49 -12.65
N HIS A 197 1.75 17.53 -11.91
CA HIS A 197 1.93 17.62 -10.46
C HIS A 197 2.76 18.87 -10.08
N ASP A 198 3.88 19.13 -10.76
CA ASP A 198 4.76 20.26 -10.43
C ASP A 198 4.11 21.61 -10.76
N ALA A 199 3.32 21.66 -11.84
CA ALA A 199 2.53 22.84 -12.18
C ALA A 199 1.44 23.14 -11.14
N GLN A 200 0.70 22.12 -10.70
CA GLN A 200 -0.32 22.25 -9.65
C GLN A 200 0.29 22.77 -8.34
N LYS A 201 1.38 22.15 -7.88
CA LYS A 201 2.09 22.58 -6.67
C LYS A 201 2.56 24.03 -6.75
N THR A 202 3.06 24.44 -7.92
CA THR A 202 3.45 25.84 -8.15
C THR A 202 2.26 26.79 -8.05
N ASN A 203 1.10 26.40 -8.57
CA ASN A 203 -0.12 27.21 -8.50
C ASN A 203 -0.67 27.32 -7.07
N GLU A 204 -0.66 26.24 -6.30
CA GLU A 204 -1.05 26.24 -4.87
C GLU A 204 -0.19 27.20 -4.04
N ILE A 205 1.13 27.19 -4.28
CA ILE A 205 2.06 28.13 -3.63
C ILE A 205 1.71 29.57 -3.99
N LYS A 206 1.48 29.86 -5.28
CA LYS A 206 1.09 31.21 -5.73
C LYS A 206 -0.22 31.68 -5.10
N GLN A 207 -1.22 30.80 -5.00
CA GLN A 207 -2.50 31.11 -4.36
C GLN A 207 -2.33 31.39 -2.86
N THR A 208 -1.52 30.58 -2.17
CA THR A 208 -1.22 30.75 -0.74
C THR A 208 -0.53 32.09 -0.48
N ILE A 209 0.49 32.45 -1.28
CA ILE A 209 1.17 33.75 -1.18
C ILE A 209 0.19 34.90 -1.41
N LYS A 210 -0.68 34.80 -2.44
CA LYS A 210 -1.69 35.82 -2.73
C LYS A 210 -2.66 36.00 -1.55
N ALA A 211 -3.09 34.90 -0.93
CA ALA A 211 -3.98 34.93 0.22
C ALA A 211 -3.32 35.63 1.43
N ILE A 212 -2.06 35.32 1.73
CA ILE A 212 -1.29 35.98 2.80
C ILE A 212 -1.20 37.50 2.54
N ASN A 213 -0.86 37.89 1.32
CA ASN A 213 -0.72 39.30 0.96
C ASN A 213 -2.05 40.07 0.92
N SER A 214 -3.20 39.37 0.87
CA SER A 214 -4.53 40.00 0.92
C SER A 214 -5.08 40.18 2.34
N VAL A 215 -4.38 39.67 3.36
CA VAL A 215 -4.75 39.74 4.78
C VAL A 215 -3.85 40.73 5.56
N GLN A 216 -2.82 41.29 4.89
CA GLN A 216 -2.00 42.43 5.37
C GLN A 216 -2.50 43.74 4.79
#